data_AF-A0A257T9W2-F1
#
_entry.id   AF-A0A257T9W2-F1
#
_cell.length_a   1.000
_cell.length_b   1.000
_cell.length_c   1.000
_cell.angle_alpha   90.00
_cell.angle_beta   90.00
_cell.angle_gamma   90.00
#
_symmetry.space_group_name_H-M   'P 1'
#
loop_
_entity.id
_entity.type
_entity.pdbx_description
1 polymer ?
#
loop_
_entity_poly.entity_id
_entity_poly.type
_entity_poly.pdbx_seq_one_letter_code
_entity_poly.pdbx_strand_id
1 'polypeptide(L)'
;MAPRLLERYEQQVLPSLKERLGRKNLLSLPRLEKIVVNMGVGSAISEKKHLEEAVGALTQISGQKPAITRSRKSIANFKLREG
;
A
#
# COMPACT_ATOMS: atom_id res chain seq x y z
N MET A 1 -18.90 -4.40 16.62
CA MET A 1 -19.28 -4.27 15.21
C MET A 1 -18.13 -4.81 14.39
N ALA A 2 -18.34 -5.88 13.61
CA ALA A 2 -17.25 -6.45 12.81
C ALA A 2 -17.04 -5.62 11.54
N PRO A 3 -15.80 -5.51 11.01
CA PRO A 3 -15.53 -4.74 9.81
C PRO A 3 -16.24 -5.34 8.59
N ARG A 4 -16.99 -4.51 7.85
CA ARG A 4 -17.78 -4.92 6.66
C ARG A 4 -17.01 -5.80 5.65
N LEU A 5 -15.75 -5.47 5.39
CA LEU A 5 -14.93 -6.24 4.45
C LEU A 5 -14.47 -7.59 5.03
N LEU A 6 -14.26 -7.67 6.34
CA LEU A 6 -13.92 -8.92 7.03
C LEU A 6 -15.11 -9.88 6.98
N GLU A 7 -16.32 -9.39 7.29
CA GLU A 7 -17.55 -10.19 7.22
C GLU A 7 -17.77 -10.73 5.80
N ARG A 8 -17.63 -9.89 4.78
CA ARG A 8 -17.73 -10.31 3.37
C ARG A 8 -16.68 -11.35 3.01
N TYR A 9 -15.45 -11.18 3.49
CA TYR A 9 -14.36 -12.11 3.22
C TYR A 9 -14.65 -13.50 3.81
N GLU A 10 -15.08 -13.55 5.07
CA GLU A 10 -15.37 -14.80 5.78
C GLU A 10 -16.59 -15.53 5.23
N GLN A 11 -17.67 -14.80 4.94
CA GLN A 11 -18.95 -15.40 4.57
C GLN A 11 -19.08 -15.73 3.08
N GLN A 12 -18.42 -14.97 2.20
CA GLN A 12 -18.63 -15.10 0.75
C GLN A 12 -17.35 -15.52 0.03
N VAL A 13 -16.23 -14.87 0.32
CA VAL A 13 -14.99 -15.03 -0.46
C VAL A 13 -14.29 -16.35 -0.12
N LEU A 14 -14.17 -16.69 1.18
CA LEU A 14 -13.53 -17.93 1.61
C LEU A 14 -14.24 -19.20 1.11
N PRO A 15 -15.59 -19.34 1.21
CA PRO A 15 -16.29 -20.50 0.67
C PRO A 15 -16.13 -20.62 -0.85
N SER A 16 -16.27 -19.51 -1.58
CA SER A 16 -16.10 -19.50 -3.04
C SER A 16 -14.68 -19.89 -3.47
N LEU A 17 -13.65 -19.42 -2.75
CA LEU A 17 -12.26 -19.83 -2.99
C LEU A 17 -12.02 -21.31 -2.66
N LYS A 18 -12.64 -21.82 -1.60
CA LYS A 18 -12.54 -23.24 -1.21
C LYS A 18 -13.07 -24.15 -2.31
N GLU A 19 -14.23 -23.83 -2.87
CA GLU A 19 -14.86 -24.56 -3.98
C GLU A 19 -14.01 -24.46 -5.25
N ARG A 20 -13.61 -23.25 -5.65
CA ARG A 20 -12.82 -23.04 -6.88
C ARG A 20 -11.45 -23.71 -6.85
N LEU A 21 -10.79 -23.74 -5.69
CA LEU A 21 -9.46 -24.31 -5.55
C LEU A 21 -9.48 -25.79 -5.09
N GLY A 22 -10.66 -26.35 -4.79
CA GLY A 22 -10.83 -27.74 -4.35
C GLY A 22 -10.10 -28.09 -3.03
N ARG A 23 -9.79 -27.11 -2.18
CA ARG A 23 -8.96 -27.31 -0.99
C ARG A 23 -9.80 -27.66 0.23
N LYS A 24 -9.40 -28.70 0.98
CA LYS A 24 -10.08 -29.10 2.23
C LYS A 24 -9.63 -28.25 3.44
N ASN A 25 -8.37 -27.84 3.46
CA ASN A 25 -7.79 -27.05 4.55
C ASN A 25 -8.09 -25.55 4.37
N LEU A 26 -8.78 -24.95 5.33
CA LEU A 26 -9.13 -23.52 5.32
C LEU A 26 -7.90 -22.60 5.37
N LEU A 27 -6.88 -22.98 6.15
CA LEU A 27 -5.65 -22.19 6.29
C LEU A 27 -4.75 -22.22 5.05
N SER A 28 -5.04 -23.14 4.11
CA SER A 28 -4.33 -23.21 2.84
C SER A 28 -4.86 -22.22 1.80
N LEU A 29 -5.97 -21.53 2.08
CA LEU A 29 -6.56 -20.57 1.15
C LEU A 29 -5.76 -19.26 1.18
N PRO A 30 -5.63 -18.58 0.01
CA PRO A 30 -4.93 -17.31 -0.07
C PRO A 30 -5.65 -16.24 0.75
N ARG A 31 -4.88 -15.40 1.45
CA ARG A 31 -5.37 -14.28 2.25
C ARG A 31 -4.67 -12.98 1.87
N LEU A 32 -5.33 -11.86 2.11
CA LEU A 32 -4.73 -10.54 1.93
C LEU A 32 -3.82 -10.23 3.13
N GLU A 33 -2.52 -10.06 2.88
CA GLU A 33 -1.53 -9.82 3.93
C GLU A 33 -1.35 -8.31 4.21
N LYS A 34 -1.13 -7.52 3.16
CA LYS A 34 -0.99 -6.06 3.27
C LYS A 34 -1.30 -5.36 1.95
N ILE A 35 -1.66 -4.09 2.04
CA ILE A 35 -1.79 -3.18 0.90
C ILE A 35 -0.73 -2.08 1.08
N VAL A 36 0.15 -1.93 0.11
CA VAL A 36 1.17 -0.88 0.11
C VAL A 36 0.71 0.23 -0.83
N VAL A 37 0.52 1.43 -0.30
CA VAL A 37 0.22 2.63 -1.08
C VAL A 37 1.50 3.43 -1.24
N ASN A 38 1.88 3.69 -2.49
CA ASN A 38 3.08 4.45 -2.83
C ASN A 38 2.71 5.65 -3.70
N MET A 39 3.36 6.78 -3.46
CA MET A 39 3.19 7.98 -4.25
C MET A 39 4.55 8.53 -4.65
N GLY A 40 4.82 8.54 -5.96
CA GLY A 40 6.02 9.13 -6.52
C GLY A 40 5.87 10.64 -6.68
N VAL A 41 6.67 11.42 -5.94
CA VAL A 41 6.65 12.88 -6.00
C VAL A 41 7.95 13.37 -6.63
N GLY A 42 8.06 13.29 -7.97
CA GLY A 42 9.27 13.70 -8.70
C GLY A 42 9.60 15.19 -8.57
N SER A 43 8.57 16.03 -8.42
CA SER A 43 8.70 17.48 -8.24
C SER A 43 9.32 17.88 -6.89
N ALA A 44 9.35 16.97 -5.92
CA ALA A 44 9.92 17.20 -4.59
C ALA A 44 11.45 17.44 -4.61
N ILE A 45 12.13 17.06 -5.70
CA ILE A 45 13.56 17.34 -5.89
C ILE A 45 13.79 18.86 -5.98
N SER A 46 12.85 19.59 -6.55
CA SER A 46 12.96 21.04 -6.77
C SER A 46 12.40 21.82 -5.58
N GLU A 47 11.27 21.40 -5.02
CA GLU A 47 10.62 22.08 -3.90
C GLU A 47 10.14 21.11 -2.82
N LYS A 48 10.66 21.29 -1.59
CA LYS A 48 10.36 20.44 -0.43
C LYS A 48 8.89 20.51 0.01
N LYS A 49 8.19 21.62 -0.26
CA LYS A 49 6.78 21.81 0.15
C LYS A 49 5.86 20.78 -0.48
N HIS A 50 6.09 20.40 -1.74
CA HIS A 50 5.29 19.38 -2.40
C HIS A 50 5.41 18.00 -1.73
N LEU A 51 6.54 17.71 -1.08
CA LEU A 51 6.70 16.49 -0.31
C LEU A 51 5.89 16.54 0.99
N GLU A 52 5.82 17.69 1.65
CA GLU A 52 5.01 17.89 2.85
C GLU A 52 3.50 17.80 2.54
N GLU A 53 3.06 18.44 1.45
CA GLU A 53 1.68 18.35 0.95
C GLU A 53 1.30 16.90 0.61
N ALA A 54 2.19 16.19 -0.09
CA ALA A 54 2.05 14.78 -0.41
C ALA A 54 1.89 13.90 0.84
N VAL A 55 2.73 14.15 1.86
CA VAL A 55 2.66 13.44 3.13
C VAL A 55 1.32 13.74 3.83
N GLY A 56 0.87 14.99 3.83
CA GLY A 56 -0.42 15.40 4.39
C GLY A 56 -1.59 14.69 3.71
N ALA A 57 -1.62 14.69 2.38
CA ALA A 57 -2.66 14.04 1.59
C ALA A 57 -2.71 12.53 1.84
N LEU A 58 -1.56 11.84 1.79
CA LEU A 58 -1.51 10.40 2.09
C LEU A 58 -1.90 10.09 3.52
N THR A 59 -1.56 10.95 4.48
CA THR A 59 -1.98 10.79 5.88
C THR A 59 -3.49 10.88 6.00
N GLN A 60 -4.13 11.84 5.33
CA GLN A 60 -5.58 11.98 5.32
C GLN A 60 -6.29 10.78 4.65
N ILE A 61 -5.74 10.27 3.54
CA ILE A 61 -6.33 9.14 2.81
C ILE A 61 -6.17 7.82 3.59
N SER A 62 -4.97 7.54 4.08
CA SER A 62 -4.65 6.25 4.70
C SER A 62 -4.91 6.21 6.21
N GLY A 63 -5.08 7.37 6.86
CA GLY A 63 -5.15 7.49 8.31
C GLY A 63 -3.82 7.14 9.01
N GLN A 64 -2.73 7.01 8.27
CA GLN A 64 -1.42 6.62 8.80
C GLN A 64 -0.35 7.60 8.31
N LYS A 65 0.67 7.84 9.14
CA LYS A 65 1.81 8.66 8.72
C LYS A 65 2.66 7.89 7.69
N PRO A 66 2.79 8.37 6.45
CA PRO A 66 3.54 7.66 5.41
C PRO A 66 5.05 7.70 5.70
N ALA A 67 5.75 6.66 5.25
CA ALA A 67 7.20 6.61 5.30
C ALA A 67 7.81 7.37 4.11
N ILE A 68 8.70 8.32 4.38
CA ILE A 68 9.39 9.07 3.34
C ILE A 68 10.50 8.17 2.77
N THR A 69 10.34 7.75 1.52
CA THR A 69 11.35 6.96 0.81
C THR A 69 12.35 7.89 0.15
N ARG A 70 13.62 7.64 0.42
CA ARG A 70 14.73 8.44 -0.09
C ARG A 70 15.48 7.72 -1.20
N SER A 71 16.28 8.45 -1.98
CA SER A 71 16.88 7.89 -3.19
C SER A 71 18.05 6.97 -2.83
N ARG A 72 18.08 5.77 -3.43
CA ARG A 72 19.14 4.78 -3.17
C ARG A 72 20.39 4.99 -4.03
N LYS A 73 20.28 5.72 -5.13
CA LYS A 73 21.35 5.90 -6.12
C LYS A 73 21.30 7.30 -6.70
N SER A 74 22.46 7.89 -6.92
CA SER A 74 22.60 9.13 -7.67
C SER A 74 22.40 8.89 -9.17
N ILE A 75 21.54 9.66 -9.83
CA ILE A 75 21.31 9.57 -11.29
C ILE A 75 21.28 10.99 -11.85
N ALA A 76 22.31 11.35 -12.63
CA ALA A 76 22.51 12.71 -13.15
C ALA A 76 21.35 13.19 -14.04
N ASN A 77 20.82 12.30 -14.90
CA ASN A 77 19.70 12.62 -15.81
C ASN A 77 18.43 13.06 -15.06
N PHE A 78 18.21 12.56 -13.84
CA PHE A 78 17.07 12.91 -12.99
C PHE A 78 17.42 13.95 -11.93
N LYS A 79 18.64 14.51 -11.96
CA LYS A 79 19.17 15.43 -10.93
C LYS A 79 19.07 14.85 -9.51
N LEU A 80 19.12 13.53 -9.38
CA LEU A 80 19.01 12.81 -8.11
C LEU A 80 20.39 12.59 -7.49
N ARG A 81 20.48 12.83 -6.19
CA ARG A 81 21.64 12.49 -5.35
C ARG A 81 21.22 11.46 -4.31
N GLU A 82 22.08 10.47 -4.09
CA GLU A 82 21.92 9.47 -3.03
C GLU A 82 21.73 10.16 -1.68
N GLY A 83 20.70 9.74 -0.96
CA GLY A 83 20.27 10.44 0.25
C GLY A 83 18.80 10.33 0.48
#